data_AF-A0A4R4S8X4-F1
#
_entry.id   AF-A0A4R4S8X4-F1
#
_cell.length_a   1.000
_cell.length_b   1.000
_cell.length_c   1.000
_cell.angle_alpha   90.00
_cell.angle_beta   90.00
_cell.angle_gamma   90.00
#
_symmetry.space_group_name_H-M   'P 1'
#
loop_
_entity.id
_entity.type
_entity.pdbx_description
1 polymer ?
#
loop_
_entity_poly.entity_id
_entity_poly.type
_entity_poly.pdbx_seq_one_letter_code
_entity_poly.pdbx_strand_id
1 'polypeptide(L)'
;MGLQRSSEPFHRVYSAPEPPSDRWPRLIKPLAAVTALAAAGAVVFLVVPGQGQVHAGRDNAAVRPPGDSAEEPSRRFVRALPEPCGSVSKDTVDQAVPKATQRQSANSTLTTCTYASEGSRLRWLRVEARLYSPGDTGTPVQDAESYYATQWAQAHDTPFIRTISLARHRGIGDEAYRWFKADEERPAVLGQVTARIRNAVVTVSYSEQAPGAGGRDGRERACLDRATAAARDVLDALNDF
;
A
#
# COMPACT_ATOMS: atom_id res chain seq x y z
N MET A 1 -24.84 -84.47 32.11
CA MET A 1 -23.56 -84.54 32.84
C MET A 1 -22.60 -83.58 32.16
N GLY A 2 -22.06 -82.63 32.92
CA GLY A 2 -21.28 -81.50 32.40
C GLY A 2 -19.80 -81.81 32.18
N LEU A 3 -19.18 -81.04 31.29
CA LEU A 3 -17.74 -80.85 31.27
C LEU A 3 -17.47 -79.36 31.19
N GLN A 4 -16.91 -78.80 32.27
CA GLN A 4 -16.26 -77.49 32.27
C GLN A 4 -15.05 -77.54 31.34
N ARG A 5 -14.86 -76.49 30.53
CA ARG A 5 -13.51 -76.10 30.08
C ARG A 5 -13.28 -74.62 30.37
N SER A 6 -12.11 -74.41 30.98
CA SER A 6 -11.52 -73.14 31.36
C SER A 6 -11.50 -72.10 30.25
N SER A 7 -11.67 -70.86 30.68
CA SER A 7 -11.34 -69.63 30.01
C SER A 7 -9.81 -69.49 29.79
N GLU A 8 -9.39 -69.26 28.55
CA GLU A 8 -8.21 -68.44 28.24
C GLU A 8 -8.44 -67.66 26.93
N PRO A 9 -7.78 -66.50 26.77
CA PRO A 9 -8.32 -65.38 26.01
C PRO A 9 -7.84 -65.38 24.56
N PHE A 10 -8.78 -65.43 23.62
CA PHE A 10 -8.48 -65.14 22.23
C PHE A 10 -8.76 -63.66 21.96
N HIS A 11 -7.70 -62.85 22.05
CA HIS A 11 -7.65 -61.58 21.34
C HIS A 11 -7.71 -61.85 19.83
N ARG A 12 -8.82 -61.48 19.20
CA ARG A 12 -8.77 -60.98 17.83
C ARG A 12 -9.59 -59.72 17.70
N VAL A 13 -8.82 -58.65 17.58
CA VAL A 13 -9.15 -57.32 17.12
C VAL A 13 -9.94 -57.43 15.81
N TYR A 14 -11.19 -57.00 15.86
CA TYR A 14 -11.90 -56.45 14.71
C TYR A 14 -12.64 -55.21 15.22
N SER A 15 -12.05 -54.04 15.01
CA SER A 15 -12.71 -52.76 15.23
C SER A 15 -13.65 -52.52 14.06
N ALA A 16 -14.96 -52.58 14.31
CA ALA A 16 -15.95 -51.96 13.44
C ALA A 16 -16.09 -50.47 13.83
N PRO A 17 -16.33 -49.57 12.85
CA PRO A 17 -16.19 -48.13 13.03
C PRO A 17 -17.53 -47.48 13.36
N GLU A 18 -17.58 -46.57 14.35
CA GLU A 18 -18.70 -45.62 14.49
C GLU A 18 -18.37 -44.47 15.46
N PRO A 19 -19.12 -43.36 15.39
CA PRO A 19 -18.62 -42.08 14.88
C PRO A 19 -18.52 -41.03 16.01
N PRO A 20 -17.86 -39.88 15.81
CA PRO A 20 -18.07 -38.79 16.75
C PRO A 20 -19.49 -38.25 16.59
N SER A 21 -20.27 -38.46 17.66
CA SER A 21 -21.60 -37.93 17.88
C SER A 21 -21.59 -36.41 18.04
N ASP A 22 -22.61 -35.80 17.46
CA ASP A 22 -22.94 -34.39 17.51
C ASP A 22 -23.76 -34.05 18.79
N ARG A 23 -23.85 -32.74 19.13
CA ARG A 23 -24.66 -32.07 20.19
C ARG A 23 -23.97 -31.95 21.57
N TRP A 24 -23.86 -30.79 22.23
CA TRP A 24 -24.70 -29.58 22.24
C TRP A 24 -24.01 -28.37 22.95
N PRO A 25 -24.62 -27.17 22.98
CA PRO A 25 -23.97 -25.87 23.14
C PRO A 25 -24.00 -25.31 24.57
N ARG A 26 -23.05 -24.42 24.91
CA ARG A 26 -23.22 -23.44 26.00
C ARG A 26 -22.58 -22.09 25.67
N LEU A 27 -23.42 -21.06 25.78
CA LEU A 27 -23.14 -19.63 25.81
C LEU A 27 -21.94 -19.28 26.71
N ILE A 28 -21.10 -18.35 26.23
CA ILE A 28 -20.44 -17.35 27.09
C ILE A 28 -20.50 -15.99 26.38
N LYS A 29 -21.25 -15.05 26.96
CA LYS A 29 -20.99 -13.59 26.92
C LYS A 29 -20.48 -13.21 28.32
N PRO A 30 -19.54 -12.27 28.46
CA PRO A 30 -19.89 -10.85 28.68
C PRO A 30 -18.97 -9.90 27.87
N LEU A 31 -19.40 -8.78 27.30
CA LEU A 31 -20.03 -7.53 27.76
C LEU A 31 -19.02 -6.39 27.52
N ALA A 32 -19.53 -5.32 26.93
CA ALA A 32 -18.81 -4.21 26.34
C ALA A 32 -18.04 -3.35 27.34
N ALA A 33 -16.95 -2.74 26.84
CA ALA A 33 -16.53 -1.40 27.26
C ALA A 33 -16.07 -0.63 26.01
N VAL A 34 -16.96 0.24 25.54
CA VAL A 34 -16.64 1.35 24.64
C VAL A 34 -15.65 2.25 25.36
N THR A 35 -14.49 2.51 24.77
CA THR A 35 -13.74 3.75 25.00
C THR A 35 -13.24 4.27 23.67
N ALA A 36 -14.01 5.20 23.10
CA ALA A 36 -13.45 6.23 22.26
C ALA A 36 -12.49 7.04 23.13
N LEU A 37 -11.25 7.20 22.68
CA LEU A 37 -10.35 8.21 23.20
C LEU A 37 -9.68 8.92 22.02
N ALA A 38 -10.34 10.02 21.63
CA ALA A 38 -9.62 11.21 21.22
C ALA A 38 -8.67 11.59 22.35
N ALA A 39 -7.38 11.68 22.05
CA ALA A 39 -6.41 12.33 22.91
C ALA A 39 -5.72 13.39 22.06
N ALA A 40 -6.19 14.63 22.27
CA ALA A 40 -5.43 15.82 21.98
C ALA A 40 -4.10 15.75 22.74
N GLY A 41 -2.98 15.81 22.00
CA GLY A 41 -1.66 16.08 22.53
C GLY A 41 -1.29 17.53 22.26
N ALA A 42 -1.90 18.46 23.00
CA ALA A 42 -1.35 19.80 23.14
C ALA A 42 -0.19 19.71 24.14
N VAL A 43 1.05 19.73 23.65
CA VAL A 43 2.19 20.14 24.46
C VAL A 43 2.40 21.62 24.21
N VAL A 44 1.86 22.39 25.15
CA VAL A 44 2.18 23.78 25.43
C VAL A 44 3.68 23.87 25.73
N PHE A 45 4.43 24.60 24.91
CA PHE A 45 5.68 25.22 25.34
C PHE A 45 5.37 26.63 25.85
N LEU A 46 5.51 26.79 27.17
CA LEU A 46 5.50 28.06 27.88
C LEU A 46 6.83 28.79 27.67
N VAL A 47 6.75 29.94 27.01
CA VAL A 47 7.31 31.25 27.37
C VAL A 47 8.78 31.35 27.80
N VAL A 48 9.58 32.04 26.96
CA VAL A 48 10.57 33.04 27.41
C VAL A 48 10.28 34.35 26.66
N PRO A 49 9.95 35.47 27.34
CA PRO A 49 9.87 36.78 26.73
C PRO A 49 11.23 37.47 26.88
N GLY A 50 11.99 37.57 25.78
CA GLY A 50 13.17 38.41 25.71
C GLY A 50 12.82 39.80 25.20
N GLN A 51 12.37 40.70 26.09
CA GLN A 51 12.42 42.13 25.82
C GLN A 51 13.87 42.62 25.98
N GLY A 52 14.45 43.10 24.89
CA GLY A 52 15.66 43.91 24.87
C GLY A 52 15.37 45.18 24.06
N GLN A 53 15.48 46.33 24.72
CA GLN A 53 15.11 47.65 24.25
C GLN A 53 15.95 48.14 23.05
N VAL A 54 15.23 48.76 22.10
CA VAL A 54 15.47 50.08 21.48
C VAL A 54 16.91 50.60 21.49
N HIS A 55 17.51 50.67 20.30
CA HIS A 55 18.26 51.86 19.90
C HIS A 55 17.80 52.37 18.54
N ALA A 56 17.46 53.66 18.54
CA ALA A 56 17.02 54.43 17.40
C ALA A 56 18.16 54.62 16.39
N GLY A 57 17.82 54.43 15.12
CA GLY A 57 18.62 54.84 13.97
C GLY A 57 17.68 55.16 12.83
N ARG A 58 17.41 56.46 12.66
CA ARG A 58 16.64 57.07 11.58
C ARG A 58 17.31 56.72 10.24
N ASP A 59 16.52 56.34 9.22
CA ASP A 59 16.56 56.96 7.89
C ASP A 59 15.43 56.45 7.00
N ASN A 60 14.69 57.41 6.43
CA ASN A 60 13.63 57.18 5.47
C ASN A 60 14.23 56.77 4.13
N ALA A 61 13.87 55.58 3.64
CA ALA A 61 13.94 55.27 2.22
C ALA A 61 12.68 54.49 1.84
N ALA A 62 11.66 55.22 1.37
CA ALA A 62 10.57 54.64 0.62
C ALA A 62 11.13 54.13 -0.72
N VAL A 63 11.33 52.82 -0.82
CA VAL A 63 11.59 52.14 -2.10
C VAL A 63 10.40 51.25 -2.39
N ARG A 64 9.63 51.67 -3.38
CA ARG A 64 8.52 50.93 -3.99
C ARG A 64 9.07 49.61 -4.58
N PRO A 65 8.36 48.48 -4.44
CA PRO A 65 8.92 47.17 -4.77
C PRO A 65 9.00 46.97 -6.29
N PRO A 66 10.11 46.46 -6.84
CA PRO A 66 10.05 45.58 -7.99
C PRO A 66 9.78 44.17 -7.44
N GLY A 67 8.69 43.49 -7.79
CA GLY A 67 8.26 43.25 -9.16
C GLY A 67 9.01 42.00 -9.65
N ASP A 68 8.27 40.90 -9.76
CA ASP A 68 8.70 39.55 -10.16
C ASP A 68 9.44 38.73 -9.10
N SER A 69 8.68 38.33 -8.06
CA SER A 69 8.75 36.92 -7.68
C SER A 69 8.43 36.13 -8.94
N ALA A 70 9.45 35.54 -9.57
CA ALA A 70 9.23 34.48 -10.53
C ALA A 70 8.30 33.47 -9.85
N GLU A 71 7.04 33.46 -10.26
CA GLU A 71 6.13 32.38 -9.98
C GLU A 71 6.77 31.16 -10.63
N GLU A 72 7.56 30.41 -9.85
CA GLU A 72 7.66 28.96 -10.02
C GLU A 72 6.24 28.51 -10.35
N PRO A 73 6.01 27.85 -11.50
CA PRO A 73 4.66 27.53 -11.92
C PRO A 73 4.04 26.80 -10.75
N SER A 74 3.09 27.45 -10.08
CA SER A 74 2.45 26.91 -8.89
C SER A 74 1.86 25.60 -9.36
N ARG A 75 2.55 24.48 -9.06
CA ARG A 75 2.20 23.18 -9.62
C ARG A 75 0.82 22.91 -9.08
N ARG A 76 -0.18 23.16 -9.93
CA ARG A 76 -1.59 23.12 -9.58
C ARG A 76 -1.82 21.80 -8.85
N PHE A 77 -2.43 21.81 -7.67
CA PHE A 77 -2.77 20.57 -6.99
C PHE A 77 -3.54 19.64 -7.94
N VAL A 78 -3.32 18.33 -7.81
CA VAL A 78 -4.22 17.34 -8.39
C VAL A 78 -5.60 17.60 -7.79
N ARG A 79 -6.62 17.82 -8.62
CA ARG A 79 -7.97 18.15 -8.14
C ARG A 79 -8.87 16.92 -8.03
N ALA A 80 -8.62 15.92 -8.87
CA ALA A 80 -9.39 14.69 -8.91
C ALA A 80 -8.49 13.50 -9.27
N LEU A 81 -8.94 12.30 -8.91
CA LEU A 81 -8.31 11.06 -9.34
C LEU A 81 -8.91 10.60 -10.68
N PRO A 82 -8.11 9.99 -11.56
CA PRO A 82 -8.61 9.40 -12.80
C PRO A 82 -9.53 8.20 -12.51
N GLU A 83 -10.30 7.80 -13.51
CA GLU A 83 -11.05 6.55 -13.49
C GLU A 83 -10.13 5.37 -13.14
N PRO A 84 -10.48 4.50 -12.17
CA PRO A 84 -9.51 3.57 -11.58
C PRO A 84 -8.86 2.65 -12.60
N CYS A 85 -9.66 1.90 -13.37
CA CYS A 85 -9.14 1.01 -14.41
C CYS A 85 -8.91 1.69 -15.77
N GLY A 86 -9.27 2.98 -15.90
CA GLY A 86 -8.99 3.78 -17.09
C GLY A 86 -7.62 4.46 -17.08
N SER A 87 -6.95 4.45 -15.92
CA SER A 87 -5.65 5.12 -15.70
C SER A 87 -4.43 4.37 -16.24
N VAL A 88 -4.59 3.12 -16.69
CA VAL A 88 -3.51 2.32 -17.30
C VAL A 88 -3.88 2.00 -18.74
N SER A 89 -2.93 2.16 -19.66
CA SER A 89 -3.18 1.87 -21.08
C SER A 89 -3.46 0.39 -21.30
N LYS A 90 -4.27 0.11 -22.32
CA LYS A 90 -4.60 -1.27 -22.70
C LYS A 90 -3.35 -2.10 -23.02
N ASP A 91 -2.38 -1.52 -23.72
CA ASP A 91 -1.14 -2.20 -24.10
C ASP A 91 -0.31 -2.59 -22.86
N THR A 92 -0.19 -1.68 -21.89
CA THR A 92 0.48 -1.97 -20.61
C THR A 92 -0.22 -3.11 -19.85
N VAL A 93 -1.56 -3.09 -19.80
CA VAL A 93 -2.34 -4.16 -19.16
C VAL A 93 -2.14 -5.48 -19.89
N ASP A 94 -2.23 -5.51 -21.23
CA ASP A 94 -2.10 -6.73 -22.02
C ASP A 94 -0.68 -7.32 -21.94
N GLN A 95 0.36 -6.48 -21.80
CA GLN A 95 1.74 -6.93 -21.61
C GLN A 95 2.01 -7.46 -20.19
N ALA A 96 1.37 -6.87 -19.17
CA ALA A 96 1.54 -7.27 -17.77
C ALA A 96 0.69 -8.50 -17.42
N VAL A 97 -0.61 -8.43 -17.74
CA VAL A 97 -1.65 -9.39 -17.39
C VAL A 97 -2.51 -9.68 -18.63
N PRO A 98 -2.04 -10.52 -19.57
CA PRO A 98 -2.80 -10.84 -20.78
C PRO A 98 -4.17 -11.42 -20.42
N LYS A 99 -5.21 -10.95 -21.12
CA LYS A 99 -6.61 -11.35 -20.89
C LYS A 99 -7.07 -11.12 -19.44
N ALA A 100 -6.64 -10.01 -18.85
CA ALA A 100 -7.03 -9.65 -17.50
C ALA A 100 -8.55 -9.46 -17.36
N THR A 101 -9.10 -9.91 -16.24
CA THR A 101 -10.35 -9.39 -15.70
C THR A 101 -10.06 -8.19 -14.81
N GLN A 102 -11.00 -7.25 -14.75
CA GLN A 102 -10.86 -6.01 -14.00
C GLN A 102 -11.78 -6.01 -12.78
N ARG A 103 -11.28 -5.49 -11.66
CA ARG A 103 -12.06 -5.15 -10.47
C ARG A 103 -11.65 -3.77 -10.00
N GLN A 104 -12.61 -2.90 -9.75
CA GLN A 104 -12.34 -1.54 -9.29
C GLN A 104 -13.20 -1.10 -8.11
N SER A 105 -12.67 -0.14 -7.36
CA SER A 105 -13.37 0.61 -6.33
C SER A 105 -12.84 2.04 -6.31
N ALA A 106 -13.72 3.00 -6.11
CA ALA A 106 -13.41 4.42 -6.19
C ALA A 106 -14.20 5.24 -5.17
N ASN A 107 -13.56 6.28 -4.64
CA ASN A 107 -14.18 7.44 -4.04
C ASN A 107 -13.36 8.70 -4.40
N SER A 108 -13.70 9.85 -3.83
CA SER A 108 -13.04 11.12 -4.14
C SER A 108 -11.56 11.20 -3.77
N THR A 109 -11.08 10.39 -2.83
CA THR A 109 -9.71 10.44 -2.30
C THR A 109 -8.91 9.15 -2.50
N LEU A 110 -9.54 8.08 -2.98
CA LEU A 110 -8.92 6.80 -3.22
C LEU A 110 -9.55 6.08 -4.41
N THR A 111 -8.72 5.70 -5.38
CA THR A 111 -9.10 4.79 -6.46
C THR A 111 -8.24 3.54 -6.42
N THR A 112 -8.85 2.41 -6.73
CA THR A 112 -8.18 1.12 -6.83
C THR A 112 -8.66 0.38 -8.05
N CYS A 113 -7.72 -0.20 -8.81
CA CYS A 113 -8.02 -1.14 -9.88
C CYS A 113 -7.11 -2.36 -9.74
N THR A 114 -7.68 -3.55 -9.93
CA THR A 114 -6.95 -4.80 -10.00
C THR A 114 -7.26 -5.49 -11.31
N TYR A 115 -6.21 -5.77 -12.09
CA TYR A 115 -6.20 -6.60 -13.27
C TYR A 115 -5.67 -7.97 -12.88
N ALA A 116 -6.46 -9.03 -13.07
CA ALA A 116 -6.07 -10.39 -12.70
C ALA A 116 -6.26 -11.37 -13.86
N SER A 117 -5.27 -12.23 -14.07
CA SER A 117 -5.40 -13.31 -15.05
C SER A 117 -6.38 -14.38 -14.59
N GLU A 118 -7.09 -14.97 -15.54
CA GLU A 118 -7.83 -16.20 -15.30
C GLU A 118 -6.90 -17.43 -15.48
N GLY A 119 -7.10 -18.47 -14.66
CA GLY A 119 -6.41 -19.76 -14.79
C GLY A 119 -5.23 -20.01 -13.84
N SER A 120 -4.37 -20.99 -14.19
CA SER A 120 -3.36 -21.56 -13.28
C SER A 120 -2.08 -20.71 -13.10
N ARG A 121 -1.76 -19.84 -14.07
CA ARG A 121 -0.62 -18.92 -13.97
C ARG A 121 -1.08 -17.60 -13.38
N LEU A 122 -1.25 -17.58 -12.06
CA LEU A 122 -1.71 -16.41 -11.32
C LEU A 122 -0.71 -15.25 -11.52
N ARG A 123 -1.17 -14.23 -12.22
CA ARG A 123 -0.52 -12.92 -12.29
C ARG A 123 -1.55 -11.83 -12.12
N TRP A 124 -1.16 -10.74 -11.49
CA TRP A 124 -2.04 -9.61 -11.26
C TRP A 124 -1.25 -8.31 -11.24
N LEU A 125 -1.94 -7.23 -11.59
CA LEU A 125 -1.49 -5.85 -11.49
C LEU A 125 -2.53 -5.09 -10.68
N ARG A 126 -2.10 -4.43 -9.62
CA ARG A 126 -2.95 -3.56 -8.81
C ARG A 126 -2.43 -2.14 -8.86
N VAL A 127 -3.32 -1.20 -9.11
CA VAL A 127 -3.09 0.24 -9.05
C VAL A 127 -3.92 0.79 -7.91
N GLU A 128 -3.29 1.61 -7.08
CA GLU A 128 -3.93 2.40 -6.05
C GLU A 128 -3.46 3.84 -6.17
N ALA A 129 -4.39 4.79 -6.28
CA ALA A 129 -4.07 6.21 -6.26
C ALA A 129 -4.81 6.87 -5.09
N ARG A 130 -4.07 7.58 -4.26
CA ARG A 130 -4.58 8.31 -3.10
C ARG A 130 -4.38 9.80 -3.32
N LEU A 131 -5.42 10.59 -3.09
CA LEU A 131 -5.42 12.03 -3.20
C LEU A 131 -5.60 12.67 -1.82
N TYR A 132 -4.74 13.64 -1.53
CA TYR A 132 -4.89 14.54 -0.39
C TYR A 132 -5.53 15.82 -0.91
N SER A 133 -6.85 15.91 -0.75
CA SER A 133 -7.64 17.02 -1.30
C SER A 133 -7.40 18.32 -0.52
N PRO A 134 -7.16 19.45 -1.19
CA PRO A 134 -7.11 20.76 -0.53
C PRO A 134 -8.44 21.15 0.16
N GLY A 135 -9.55 20.48 -0.15
CA GLY A 135 -10.82 20.67 0.56
C GLY A 135 -10.89 19.96 1.91
N ASP A 136 -10.04 18.96 2.14
CA ASP A 136 -10.05 18.11 3.34
C ASP A 136 -8.91 18.46 4.31
N THR A 137 -7.87 19.15 3.83
CA THR A 137 -6.68 19.52 4.61
C THR A 137 -6.09 20.84 4.15
N GLY A 138 -5.48 21.59 5.09
CA GLY A 138 -4.73 22.82 4.80
C GLY A 138 -3.32 22.57 4.25
N THR A 139 -2.82 21.34 4.32
CA THR A 139 -1.44 20.97 3.94
C THR A 139 -1.38 19.74 3.01
N PRO A 140 -2.11 19.73 1.88
CA PRO A 140 -2.31 18.53 1.06
C PRO A 140 -1.01 17.93 0.50
N VAL A 141 -0.01 18.76 0.18
CA VAL A 141 1.29 18.28 -0.30
C VAL A 141 2.10 17.66 0.83
N GLN A 142 2.15 18.30 1.99
CA GLN A 142 2.87 17.78 3.15
C GLN A 142 2.25 16.48 3.68
N ASP A 143 0.92 16.34 3.59
CA ASP A 143 0.23 15.12 3.98
C ASP A 143 0.58 13.96 3.03
N ALA A 144 0.66 14.22 1.72
CA ALA A 144 1.11 13.24 0.73
C ALA A 144 2.58 12.86 0.94
N GLU A 145 3.45 13.83 1.24
CA GLU A 145 4.87 13.61 1.59
C GLU A 145 5.01 12.74 2.84
N SER A 146 4.25 13.06 3.89
CA SER A 146 4.27 12.32 5.16
C SER A 146 3.78 10.88 4.97
N TYR A 147 2.73 10.69 4.18
CA TYR A 147 2.25 9.35 3.85
C TYR A 147 3.26 8.55 3.03
N TYR A 148 3.86 9.15 2.01
CA TYR A 148 4.90 8.51 1.22
C TYR A 148 6.13 8.13 2.07
N ALA A 149 6.57 9.02 2.96
CA ALA A 149 7.66 8.75 3.90
C ALA A 149 7.33 7.57 4.83
N THR A 150 6.08 7.50 5.30
CA THR A 150 5.58 6.38 6.11
C THR A 150 5.60 5.06 5.33
N GLN A 151 5.14 5.07 4.08
CA GLN A 151 5.18 3.88 3.22
C GLN A 151 6.61 3.40 2.95
N TRP A 152 7.55 4.34 2.75
CA TRP A 152 8.97 4.02 2.59
C TRP A 152 9.57 3.40 3.85
N ALA A 153 9.27 3.94 5.04
CA ALA A 153 9.73 3.39 6.31
C ALA A 153 9.16 1.97 6.52
N GLN A 154 7.85 1.78 6.33
CA GLN A 154 7.19 0.48 6.46
C GLN A 154 7.76 -0.58 5.52
N ALA A 155 8.19 -0.19 4.32
CA ALA A 155 8.83 -1.11 3.38
C ALA A 155 10.18 -1.67 3.88
N HIS A 156 10.88 -0.96 4.78
CA HIS A 156 12.10 -1.46 5.43
C HIS A 156 11.80 -2.42 6.59
N ASP A 157 10.66 -2.21 7.27
CA ASP A 157 10.32 -2.88 8.52
C ASP A 157 9.29 -4.02 8.35
N THR A 158 9.27 -4.71 7.19
CA THR A 158 8.28 -5.77 6.90
C THR A 158 8.83 -7.18 7.19
N PRO A 159 8.54 -7.81 8.35
CA PRO A 159 9.21 -9.05 8.78
C PRO A 159 8.77 -10.34 8.06
N PHE A 160 7.61 -10.35 7.39
CA PHE A 160 7.03 -11.56 6.76
C PHE A 160 7.23 -11.61 5.24
N ILE A 161 8.03 -10.70 4.70
CA ILE A 161 8.27 -10.61 3.27
C ILE A 161 9.77 -10.48 3.05
N ARG A 162 10.38 -11.41 2.31
CA ARG A 162 11.79 -11.29 1.93
C ARG A 162 11.92 -10.16 0.91
N THR A 163 12.35 -8.99 1.39
CA THR A 163 12.80 -7.90 0.52
C THR A 163 14.05 -8.35 -0.23
N ILE A 164 13.96 -8.36 -1.56
CA ILE A 164 15.10 -8.67 -2.44
C ILE A 164 15.80 -7.37 -2.82
N SER A 165 15.03 -6.33 -3.18
CA SER A 165 15.57 -5.00 -3.43
C SER A 165 14.58 -3.91 -3.03
N LEU A 166 15.09 -2.82 -2.48
CA LEU A 166 14.32 -1.64 -2.13
C LEU A 166 15.19 -0.41 -2.39
N ALA A 167 14.77 0.44 -3.33
CA ALA A 167 15.59 1.57 -3.75
C ALA A 167 14.76 2.76 -4.19
N ARG A 168 15.26 3.97 -3.90
CA ARG A 168 14.74 5.21 -4.49
C ARG A 168 14.87 5.15 -6.01
N HIS A 169 13.90 5.74 -6.70
CA HIS A 169 13.89 5.83 -8.15
C HIS A 169 13.53 7.25 -8.57
N ARG A 170 14.21 7.74 -9.61
CA ARG A 170 14.00 9.10 -10.16
C ARG A 170 13.21 9.02 -11.47
N GLY A 171 12.61 10.14 -11.86
CA GLY A 171 11.87 10.23 -13.13
C GLY A 171 10.49 9.55 -13.12
N ILE A 172 9.90 9.37 -11.93
CA ILE A 172 8.52 8.93 -11.73
C ILE A 172 7.96 9.81 -10.62
N GLY A 173 7.09 10.77 -10.98
CA GLY A 173 6.57 11.76 -10.04
C GLY A 173 7.65 12.69 -9.48
N ASP A 174 7.35 13.32 -8.34
CA ASP A 174 8.29 14.15 -7.57
C ASP A 174 9.29 13.28 -6.81
N GLU A 175 8.83 12.14 -6.29
CA GLU A 175 9.66 11.13 -5.67
C GLU A 175 9.05 9.75 -5.86
N ALA A 176 9.90 8.73 -6.00
CA ALA A 176 9.46 7.35 -6.08
C ALA A 176 10.46 6.38 -5.46
N TYR A 177 9.96 5.18 -5.16
CA TYR A 177 10.79 4.03 -4.87
C TYR A 177 10.25 2.78 -5.55
N ARG A 178 11.15 1.83 -5.78
CA ARG A 178 10.88 0.49 -6.28
C ARG A 178 11.16 -0.52 -5.19
N TRP A 179 10.27 -1.48 -5.03
CA TRP A 179 10.39 -2.55 -4.05
C TRP A 179 10.15 -3.88 -4.76
N PHE A 180 11.16 -4.75 -4.80
CA PHE A 180 11.02 -6.11 -5.25
C PHE A 180 11.14 -7.06 -4.07
N LYS A 181 10.18 -7.98 -3.99
CA LYS A 181 10.06 -8.88 -2.85
C LYS A 181 9.53 -10.24 -3.25
N ALA A 182 9.90 -11.25 -2.47
CA ALA A 182 9.39 -12.60 -2.61
C ALA A 182 8.48 -12.93 -1.43
N ASP A 183 7.37 -13.59 -1.74
CA ASP A 183 6.57 -14.30 -0.75
C ASP A 183 7.33 -15.61 -0.42
N GLU A 184 7.66 -15.83 0.85
CA GLU A 184 8.35 -17.07 1.26
C GLU A 184 7.35 -18.23 1.43
N GLU A 185 6.09 -17.92 1.76
CA GLU A 185 5.03 -18.91 1.97
C GLU A 185 4.43 -19.36 0.63
N ARG A 186 4.44 -18.51 -0.40
CA ARG A 186 3.89 -18.81 -1.73
C ARG A 186 4.96 -18.64 -2.81
N PRO A 187 4.94 -19.44 -3.89
CA PRO A 187 5.89 -19.29 -4.99
C PRO A 187 5.55 -18.08 -5.87
N ALA A 188 5.60 -16.87 -5.32
CA ALA A 188 5.27 -15.63 -6.00
C ALA A 188 6.32 -14.56 -5.71
N VAL A 189 6.51 -13.70 -6.71
CA VAL A 189 7.28 -12.47 -6.57
C VAL A 189 6.36 -11.27 -6.77
N LEU A 190 6.76 -10.13 -6.21
CA LEU A 190 6.02 -8.88 -6.31
C LEU A 190 7.01 -7.74 -6.57
N GLY A 191 6.78 -7.03 -7.67
CA GLY A 191 7.44 -5.75 -7.98
C GLY A 191 6.45 -4.62 -7.73
N GLN A 192 6.85 -3.65 -6.91
CA GLN A 192 6.03 -2.49 -6.56
C GLN A 192 6.76 -1.20 -6.89
N VAL A 193 6.01 -0.22 -7.38
CA VAL A 193 6.44 1.17 -7.51
C VAL A 193 5.48 2.02 -6.71
N THR A 194 6.02 2.81 -5.79
CA THR A 194 5.24 3.84 -5.09
C THR A 194 5.84 5.19 -5.46
N ALA A 195 5.01 6.10 -5.94
CA ALA A 195 5.41 7.42 -6.40
C ALA A 195 4.48 8.48 -5.83
N ARG A 196 5.03 9.62 -5.44
CA ARG A 196 4.27 10.82 -5.10
C ARG A 196 4.34 11.81 -6.24
N ILE A 197 3.21 12.44 -6.55
CA ILE A 197 3.13 13.60 -7.42
C ILE A 197 2.26 14.65 -6.74
N ARG A 198 2.84 15.82 -6.43
CA ARG A 198 2.16 16.91 -5.72
C ARG A 198 1.52 16.39 -4.44
N ASN A 199 0.19 16.45 -4.37
CA ASN A 199 -0.68 16.01 -3.27
C ASN A 199 -1.32 14.62 -3.50
N ALA A 200 -0.77 13.80 -4.40
CA ALA A 200 -1.24 12.45 -4.66
C ALA A 200 -0.12 11.42 -4.51
N VAL A 201 -0.47 10.21 -4.06
CA VAL A 201 0.45 9.07 -3.96
C VAL A 201 -0.14 7.89 -4.72
N VAL A 202 0.63 7.37 -5.66
CA VAL A 202 0.29 6.22 -6.50
C VAL A 202 1.14 5.03 -6.08
N THR A 203 0.50 3.89 -5.84
CA THR A 203 1.16 2.60 -5.62
C THR A 203 0.70 1.61 -6.68
N VAL A 204 1.65 1.10 -7.45
CA VAL A 204 1.44 0.07 -8.45
C VAL A 204 2.19 -1.18 -8.05
N SER A 205 1.48 -2.30 -7.94
CA SER A 205 2.04 -3.59 -7.57
C SER A 205 1.75 -4.61 -8.66
N TYR A 206 2.80 -5.24 -9.18
CA TYR A 206 2.73 -6.36 -10.10
C TYR A 206 3.20 -7.63 -9.41
N SER A 207 2.46 -8.72 -9.57
CA SER A 207 2.88 -10.03 -9.07
C SER A 207 2.67 -11.11 -10.10
N GLU A 208 3.55 -12.09 -10.07
CA GLU A 208 3.45 -13.30 -10.85
C GLU A 208 4.00 -14.49 -10.06
N GLN A 209 3.53 -15.69 -10.43
CA GLN A 209 4.11 -16.92 -9.94
C GLN A 209 5.58 -17.04 -10.38
N ALA A 210 6.46 -17.39 -9.45
CA ALA A 210 7.89 -17.57 -9.71
C ALA A 210 8.31 -19.02 -9.39
N PRO A 211 9.29 -19.57 -10.12
CA PRO A 211 9.90 -20.84 -9.76
C PRO A 211 10.59 -20.77 -8.38
N GLY A 212 11.07 -21.91 -7.87
CA GLY A 212 11.75 -22.01 -6.56
C GLY A 212 12.91 -21.02 -6.37
N ALA A 213 13.46 -20.93 -5.15
CA ALA A 213 14.31 -19.84 -4.67
C ALA A 213 15.33 -19.25 -5.67
N GLY A 214 16.04 -20.08 -6.45
CA GLY A 214 17.03 -19.62 -7.43
C GLY A 214 16.48 -18.88 -8.67
N GLY A 215 15.17 -18.95 -8.94
CA GLY A 215 14.54 -18.30 -10.10
C GLY A 215 13.87 -16.96 -9.80
N ARG A 216 13.77 -16.55 -8.52
CA ARG A 216 12.99 -15.39 -8.10
C ARG A 216 13.72 -14.07 -8.36
N ASP A 217 14.99 -13.99 -8.01
CA ASP A 217 15.81 -12.79 -8.16
C ASP A 217 15.96 -12.41 -9.65
N GLY A 218 16.02 -13.41 -10.55
CA GLY A 218 16.03 -13.20 -12.00
C GLY A 218 14.75 -12.57 -12.59
N ARG A 219 13.65 -12.48 -11.81
CA ARG A 219 12.40 -11.82 -12.23
C ARG A 219 12.35 -10.34 -11.88
N GLU A 220 13.27 -9.85 -11.04
CA GLU A 220 13.25 -8.50 -10.49
C GLU A 220 13.02 -7.43 -11.56
N ARG A 221 13.89 -7.38 -12.56
CA ARG A 221 13.83 -6.38 -13.64
C ARG A 221 12.48 -6.44 -14.35
N ALA A 222 12.05 -7.63 -14.75
CA ALA A 222 10.81 -7.81 -15.50
C ALA A 222 9.55 -7.47 -14.70
N CYS A 223 9.55 -7.69 -13.38
CA CYS A 223 8.44 -7.30 -12.50
C CYS A 223 8.41 -5.78 -12.26
N LEU A 224 9.58 -5.20 -11.95
CA LEU A 224 9.69 -3.76 -11.70
C LEU A 224 9.42 -2.93 -12.96
N ASP A 225 9.79 -3.41 -14.15
CA ASP A 225 9.52 -2.71 -15.41
C ASP A 225 8.02 -2.68 -15.73
N ARG A 226 7.29 -3.77 -15.46
CA ARG A 226 5.82 -3.80 -15.61
C ARG A 226 5.12 -2.85 -14.64
N ALA A 227 5.51 -2.87 -13.37
CA ALA A 227 4.97 -1.95 -12.37
C ALA A 227 5.32 -0.49 -12.70
N THR A 228 6.52 -0.24 -13.26
CA THR A 228 6.97 1.09 -13.70
C THR A 228 6.17 1.60 -14.88
N ALA A 229 5.93 0.77 -15.90
CA ALA A 229 5.14 1.15 -17.07
C ALA A 229 3.74 1.59 -16.64
N ALA A 230 3.05 0.77 -15.84
CA ALA A 230 1.74 1.11 -15.31
C ALA A 230 1.76 2.35 -14.41
N ALA A 231 2.81 2.56 -13.59
CA ALA A 231 2.93 3.78 -12.79
C ALA A 231 3.06 5.05 -13.66
N ARG A 232 3.74 4.97 -14.81
CA ARG A 232 3.85 6.11 -15.74
C ARG A 232 2.52 6.43 -16.39
N ASP A 233 1.80 5.41 -16.88
CA ASP A 233 0.46 5.61 -17.45
C ASP A 233 -0.47 6.34 -16.47
N VAL A 234 -0.45 5.95 -15.19
CA VAL A 234 -1.27 6.56 -14.14
C VAL A 234 -0.86 8.00 -13.85
N LEU A 235 0.45 8.29 -13.84
CA LEU A 235 0.95 9.64 -13.63
C LEU A 235 0.64 10.56 -14.81
N ASP A 236 0.70 10.05 -16.03
CA ASP A 236 0.29 10.78 -17.23
C ASP A 236 -1.20 11.10 -17.14
N ALA A 237 -2.05 10.12 -16.80
CA ALA A 237 -3.46 10.35 -16.56
C ALA A 237 -3.72 11.39 -15.46
N LEU A 238 -2.95 11.41 -14.37
CA LEU A 238 -3.07 12.40 -13.29
C LEU A 238 -2.66 13.83 -13.67
N ASN A 239 -1.89 14.02 -14.75
CA ASN A 239 -1.53 15.35 -15.21
C ASN A 239 -2.67 16.02 -16.00
N ASP A 240 -3.67 15.25 -16.41
CA ASP A 240 -4.87 15.75 -17.07
C ASP A 240 -5.97 16.23 -16.08
N PHE A 241 -5.76 16.11 -14.76
CA PHE A 241 -6.70 16.47 -13.67
C PHE A 241 -6.09 17.40 -12.59
#